data_AF-A0A9P5K006-F1
#
_entry.id   AF-A0A9P5K006-F1
#
_cell.length_a   1.000
_cell.length_b   1.000
_cell.length_c   1.000
_cell.angle_alpha   90.00
_cell.angle_beta   90.00
_cell.angle_gamma   90.00
#
_symmetry.space_group_name_H-M   'P 1'
#
loop_
_entity.id
_entity.type
_entity.pdbx_description
1 polymer ?
#
loop_
_entity_poly.entity_id
_entity_poly.type
_entity_poly.pdbx_seq_one_letter_code
_entity_poly.pdbx_strand_id
1 'polypeptide(L)'
;MTPRRTTLPCLTFLEFHGASEYLEELVARIDLPALCQITIRLFYDILFEIPQFCRFIPRLNVLRSPTWVFVTLSTESVSVFFVQEGKPSNENYFLETSCRRLDWQLSFVTQILNQLSPLLSSVRSLSIKKGYDFLTGEEDVDPIQWLELFQSFANVTQIHVWVKKLVPGIVQSLVADDMTIEVLPELTKLRLSGYHKSPSVAKAAEQFIATRRLSGRTVSLLN
;
A
#
# COMPACT_ATOMS: atom_id res chain seq x y z
N MET A 1 10.87 16.18 29.22
CA MET A 1 9.44 16.36 29.59
C MET A 1 8.61 15.85 28.43
N THR A 2 7.75 14.86 28.65
CA THR A 2 6.76 14.47 27.63
C THR A 2 5.69 15.56 27.55
N PRO A 3 5.37 16.08 26.36
CA PRO A 3 4.34 17.10 26.21
C PRO A 3 2.99 16.55 26.70
N ARG A 4 2.22 17.39 27.39
CA ARG A 4 0.88 17.04 27.89
C ARG A 4 -0.02 16.73 26.70
N ARG A 5 -0.68 15.57 26.74
CA ARG A 5 -1.66 15.17 25.71
C ARG A 5 -3.02 15.80 25.97
N THR A 6 -3.67 16.20 24.88
CA THR A 6 -5.03 16.73 24.84
C THR A 6 -5.96 15.69 24.24
N THR A 7 -7.00 15.30 24.98
CA THR A 7 -8.02 14.40 24.47
C THR A 7 -9.10 15.20 23.72
N LEU A 8 -9.41 14.82 22.49
CA LEU A 8 -10.53 15.39 21.73
C LEU A 8 -11.62 14.31 21.56
N PRO A 9 -12.53 14.16 22.54
CA PRO A 9 -13.41 12.99 22.64
C PRO A 9 -14.53 12.97 21.59
N CYS A 10 -14.84 14.10 20.96
CA CYS A 10 -15.90 14.20 19.96
C CYS A 10 -15.34 14.32 18.52
N LEU A 11 -14.01 14.31 18.33
CA LEU A 11 -13.43 14.45 17.01
C LEU A 11 -13.52 13.11 16.27
N THR A 12 -14.46 13.02 15.34
CA THR A 12 -14.71 11.81 14.52
C THR A 12 -13.95 11.82 13.20
N PHE A 13 -13.57 13.01 12.72
CA PHE A 13 -12.84 13.20 11.46
C PHE A 13 -11.62 14.10 11.69
N LEU A 14 -10.47 13.66 11.20
CA LEU A 14 -9.23 14.44 11.17
C LEU A 14 -8.71 14.53 9.74
N GLU A 15 -8.54 15.74 9.26
CA GLU A 15 -7.89 16.01 7.98
C GLU A 15 -6.63 16.82 8.23
N PHE A 16 -5.48 16.28 7.79
CA PHE A 16 -4.18 16.91 7.93
C PHE A 16 -3.55 17.12 6.56
N HIS A 17 -3.00 18.30 6.34
CA HIS A 17 -2.27 18.68 5.14
C HIS A 17 -0.99 19.40 5.57
N GLY A 18 0.18 18.87 5.23
CA GLY A 18 1.43 19.50 5.64
C GLY A 18 2.63 18.57 5.56
N ALA A 19 3.75 19.05 6.09
CA ALA A 19 4.96 18.25 6.21
C ALA A 19 4.85 17.23 7.36
N SER A 20 5.62 16.14 7.25
CA SER A 20 5.57 15.03 8.20
C SER A 20 5.91 15.43 9.64
N GLU A 21 6.77 16.43 9.85
CA GLU A 21 7.18 16.89 11.19
C GLU A 21 6.02 17.51 11.97
N TYR A 22 5.14 18.26 11.29
CA TYR A 22 3.95 18.83 11.91
C TYR A 22 2.91 17.76 12.25
N LEU A 23 2.79 16.73 11.41
CA LEU A 23 1.94 15.57 11.71
C LEU A 23 2.43 14.88 12.97
N GLU A 24 3.73 14.63 13.07
CA GLU A 24 4.38 13.97 14.20
C GLU A 24 4.20 14.77 15.51
N GLU A 25 4.40 16.09 15.46
CA GLU A 25 4.16 16.97 16.61
C GLU A 25 2.68 16.97 17.03
N LEU A 26 1.76 16.97 16.06
CA LEU A 26 0.32 16.94 16.30
C LEU A 26 -0.09 15.63 16.99
N VAL A 27 0.25 14.47 16.41
CA VAL A 27 -0.17 13.15 16.93
C VAL A 27 0.55 12.74 18.21
N ALA A 28 1.69 13.37 18.53
CA ALA A 28 2.34 13.24 19.83
C ALA A 28 1.53 13.90 20.96
N ARG A 29 0.74 14.94 20.64
CA ARG A 29 0.04 15.80 21.60
C ARG A 29 -1.46 15.56 21.71
N ILE A 30 -2.04 14.71 20.86
CA ILE A 30 -3.48 14.45 20.88
C ILE A 30 -3.82 12.98 21.11
N ASP A 31 -4.97 12.75 21.73
CA ASP A 31 -5.64 11.46 21.81
C ASP A 31 -7.06 11.62 21.25
N LEU A 32 -7.41 10.81 20.24
CA LEU A 32 -8.65 10.94 19.47
C LEU A 32 -9.49 9.64 19.59
N PRO A 33 -10.14 9.38 20.73
CA PRO A 33 -10.80 8.08 21.00
C PRO A 33 -12.02 7.81 20.12
N ALA A 34 -12.68 8.85 19.62
CA ALA A 34 -13.85 8.74 18.73
C ALA A 34 -13.51 8.88 17.24
N LEU A 35 -12.22 8.97 16.89
CA LEU A 35 -11.81 9.17 15.51
C LEU A 35 -12.16 7.93 14.69
N CYS A 36 -13.01 8.14 13.68
CA CYS A 36 -13.40 7.09 12.76
C CYS A 36 -12.93 7.30 11.33
N GLN A 37 -12.42 8.48 11.01
CA GLN A 37 -11.86 8.77 9.70
C GLN A 37 -10.68 9.72 9.86
N ILE A 38 -9.62 9.43 9.13
CA ILE A 38 -8.43 10.29 9.08
C ILE A 38 -7.88 10.31 7.65
N THR A 39 -7.59 11.51 7.21
CA THR A 39 -7.05 11.84 5.90
C THR A 39 -5.75 12.61 6.13
N ILE A 40 -4.64 12.09 5.63
CA ILE A 40 -3.34 12.76 5.74
C ILE A 40 -2.81 12.98 4.33
N ARG A 41 -2.49 14.24 4.03
CA ARG A 41 -1.83 14.66 2.79
C ARG A 41 -0.46 15.23 3.12
N LEU A 42 0.58 14.47 2.79
CA LEU A 42 1.97 14.90 2.94
C LEU A 42 2.44 15.61 1.68
N PHE A 43 3.26 16.65 1.85
CA PHE A 43 3.78 17.45 0.75
C PHE A 43 5.28 17.19 0.54
N TYR A 44 5.67 16.84 -0.70
CA TYR A 44 7.05 16.88 -1.22
C TYR A 44 8.13 16.07 -0.46
N ASP A 45 7.77 15.31 0.58
CA ASP A 45 8.69 14.46 1.32
C ASP A 45 8.80 13.07 0.65
N ILE A 46 9.91 12.84 -0.06
CA ILE A 46 10.26 11.50 -0.59
C ILE A 46 10.75 10.59 0.53
N LEU A 47 11.38 11.18 1.56
CA LEU A 47 11.91 10.49 2.73
C LEU A 47 11.32 11.12 3.97
N PHE A 48 10.67 10.32 4.81
CA PHE A 48 10.09 10.81 6.05
C PHE A 48 9.97 9.70 7.09
N GLU A 49 10.13 10.09 8.35
CA GLU A 49 9.93 9.22 9.50
C GLU A 49 8.68 9.66 10.26
N ILE A 50 7.79 8.72 10.52
CA ILE A 50 6.50 8.96 11.19
C ILE A 50 6.30 8.06 12.42
N PRO A 51 7.27 7.96 13.35
CA PRO A 51 7.21 7.03 14.48
C PRO A 51 6.07 7.34 15.47
N GLN A 52 5.77 8.61 15.74
CA GLN A 52 4.67 9.00 16.63
C GLN A 52 3.33 8.66 16.00
N PHE A 53 3.21 8.86 14.70
CA PHE A 53 2.05 8.47 13.94
C PHE A 53 1.85 6.95 13.95
N CYS A 54 2.90 6.16 13.74
CA CYS A 54 2.83 4.70 13.87
C CYS A 54 2.40 4.24 15.27
N ARG A 55 2.75 4.99 16.33
CA ARG A 55 2.26 4.76 17.70
C ARG A 55 0.85 5.30 17.95
N PHE A 56 0.41 6.25 17.13
CA PHE A 56 -0.93 6.82 17.17
C PHE A 56 -1.96 5.86 16.57
N ILE A 57 -1.63 5.21 15.46
CA ILE A 57 -2.59 4.37 14.73
C ILE A 57 -3.18 3.21 15.56
N PRO A 58 -2.41 2.39 16.31
CA PRO A 58 -2.98 1.31 17.12
C PRO A 58 -3.94 1.78 18.22
N ARG A 59 -3.87 3.05 18.62
CA ARG A 59 -4.80 3.66 19.58
C ARG A 59 -6.17 3.95 18.96
N LEU A 60 -6.25 4.00 17.63
CA LEU A 60 -7.48 4.25 16.90
C LEU A 60 -8.26 2.94 16.73
N ASN A 61 -9.45 2.87 17.32
CA ASN A 61 -10.33 1.69 17.21
C ASN A 61 -10.70 1.35 15.77
N VAL A 62 -10.67 2.33 14.87
CA VAL A 62 -11.01 2.13 13.46
C VAL A 62 -9.94 1.37 12.68
N LEU A 63 -8.68 1.41 13.12
CA LEU A 63 -7.56 0.82 12.39
C LEU A 63 -7.12 -0.54 12.94
N ARG A 64 -7.96 -1.17 13.75
CA ARG A 64 -7.68 -2.51 14.24
C ARG A 64 -7.82 -3.50 13.09
N SER A 65 -6.67 -3.85 12.52
CA SER A 65 -6.50 -4.97 11.59
C SER A 65 -7.16 -4.77 10.21
N PRO A 66 -6.60 -3.91 9.35
CA PRO A 66 -7.05 -3.80 7.97
C PRO A 66 -6.90 -5.14 7.24
N THR A 67 -7.92 -5.50 6.49
CA THR A 67 -7.98 -6.74 5.70
C THR A 67 -7.62 -6.49 4.23
N TRP A 68 -7.88 -5.28 3.74
CA TRP A 68 -7.61 -4.85 2.39
C TRP A 68 -6.77 -3.58 2.39
N VAL A 69 -5.80 -3.53 1.50
CA VAL A 69 -5.04 -2.31 1.19
C VAL A 69 -5.23 -1.97 -0.28
N PHE A 70 -5.59 -0.73 -0.56
CA PHE A 70 -5.67 -0.19 -1.91
C PHE A 70 -4.59 0.85 -2.11
N VAL A 71 -3.73 0.65 -3.10
CA VAL A 71 -2.78 1.65 -3.58
C VAL A 71 -3.36 2.25 -4.85
N THR A 72 -3.71 3.52 -4.83
CA THR A 72 -4.26 4.23 -5.98
C THR A 72 -3.22 5.23 -6.48
N LEU A 73 -2.72 4.97 -7.68
CA LEU A 73 -1.70 5.77 -8.35
C LEU A 73 -2.39 6.80 -9.25
N SER A 74 -2.00 8.06 -9.16
CA SER A 74 -2.56 9.19 -9.90
C SER A 74 -1.43 9.92 -10.64
N THR A 75 -1.74 10.93 -11.47
CA THR A 75 -0.68 11.69 -12.15
C THR A 75 0.07 12.59 -11.19
N GLU A 76 -0.60 13.06 -10.14
CA GLU A 76 -0.07 14.09 -9.24
C GLU A 76 0.13 13.57 -7.81
N SER A 77 -0.33 12.36 -7.51
CA SER A 77 -0.34 11.81 -6.17
C SER A 77 -0.37 10.29 -6.14
N VAL A 78 -0.04 9.74 -4.98
CA VAL A 78 -0.37 8.36 -4.64
C VAL A 78 -1.14 8.34 -3.34
N SER A 79 -2.12 7.45 -3.27
CA SER A 79 -2.89 7.23 -2.05
C SER A 79 -2.93 5.78 -1.63
N VAL A 80 -2.93 5.58 -0.31
CA VAL A 80 -3.05 4.27 0.34
C VAL A 80 -4.31 4.28 1.21
N PHE A 81 -5.23 3.38 0.90
CA PHE A 81 -6.45 3.16 1.66
C PHE A 81 -6.40 1.84 2.39
N PHE A 82 -6.87 1.86 3.62
CA PHE A 82 -6.95 0.68 4.46
C PHE A 82 -8.42 0.41 4.78
N VAL A 83 -8.86 -0.81 4.48
CA VAL A 83 -10.27 -1.20 4.61
C VAL A 83 -10.37 -2.46 5.47
N GLN A 84 -11.29 -2.39 6.43
CA GLN A 84 -11.62 -3.49 7.33
C GLN A 84 -12.89 -4.19 6.88
N GLU A 85 -12.84 -5.52 6.84
CA GLU A 85 -14.00 -6.35 6.51
C GLU A 85 -15.12 -6.16 7.54
N GLY A 86 -16.36 -6.08 7.05
CA GLY A 86 -17.55 -5.88 7.89
C GLY A 86 -17.79 -4.44 8.37
N LYS A 87 -16.90 -3.49 8.06
CA LYS A 87 -17.12 -2.06 8.35
C LYS A 87 -17.65 -1.30 7.13
N PRO A 88 -18.49 -0.26 7.35
CA PRO A 88 -18.95 0.59 6.28
C PRO A 88 -17.80 1.39 5.67
N SER A 89 -17.89 1.69 4.37
CA SER A 89 -16.81 2.30 3.58
C SER A 89 -16.45 3.74 3.97
N ASN A 90 -17.21 4.36 4.85
CA ASN A 90 -16.94 5.70 5.38
C ASN A 90 -15.97 5.70 6.58
N GLU A 91 -15.68 4.54 7.20
CA GLU A 91 -14.72 4.41 8.29
C GLU A 91 -13.31 4.03 7.79
N ASN A 92 -12.94 4.55 6.63
CA ASN A 92 -11.68 4.22 6.00
C ASN A 92 -10.58 5.20 6.40
N TYR A 93 -9.37 4.67 6.43
CA TYR A 93 -8.16 5.42 6.68
C TYR A 93 -7.43 5.68 5.36
N PHE A 94 -6.96 6.91 5.19
CA PHE A 94 -6.39 7.39 3.95
C PHE A 94 -5.10 8.18 4.19
N LEU A 95 -4.06 7.75 3.48
CA LEU A 95 -2.80 8.48 3.32
C LEU A 95 -2.65 8.87 1.87
N GLU A 96 -2.18 10.09 1.63
CA GLU A 96 -1.84 10.58 0.31
C GLU A 96 -0.57 11.42 0.38
N THR A 97 0.22 11.38 -0.69
CA THR A 97 1.27 12.35 -0.93
C THR A 97 1.15 12.90 -2.33
N SER A 98 1.48 14.18 -2.50
CA SER A 98 1.62 14.79 -3.82
C SER A 98 2.99 14.42 -4.40
N CYS A 99 2.98 13.57 -5.43
CA CYS A 99 4.18 13.14 -6.12
C CYS A 99 3.83 12.71 -7.55
N ARG A 100 4.56 13.24 -8.54
CA ARG A 100 4.27 12.99 -9.95
C ARG A 100 4.89 11.72 -10.51
N ARG A 101 6.14 11.45 -10.13
CA ARG A 101 6.90 10.33 -10.69
C ARG A 101 6.50 9.03 -10.00
N LEU A 102 6.29 7.98 -10.78
CA LEU A 102 5.81 6.69 -10.31
C LEU A 102 6.81 5.99 -9.38
N ASP A 103 8.12 6.09 -9.65
CA ASP A 103 9.17 5.58 -8.77
C ASP A 103 9.12 6.24 -7.39
N TRP A 104 8.95 7.56 -7.35
CA TRP A 104 8.79 8.28 -6.09
C TRP A 104 7.47 7.95 -5.38
N GLN A 105 6.37 7.75 -6.12
CA GLN A 105 5.11 7.28 -5.55
C GLN A 105 5.28 5.90 -4.89
N LEU A 106 5.95 4.97 -5.55
CA LEU A 106 6.18 3.63 -4.99
C LEU A 106 7.14 3.65 -3.81
N SER A 107 8.18 4.48 -3.86
CA SER A 107 9.08 4.69 -2.72
C SER A 107 8.32 5.22 -1.50
N PHE A 108 7.45 6.22 -1.68
CA PHE A 108 6.58 6.73 -0.61
C PHE A 108 5.71 5.62 -0.02
N VAL A 109 4.99 4.87 -0.87
CA VAL A 109 4.07 3.80 -0.43
C VAL A 109 4.84 2.72 0.33
N THR A 110 5.99 2.31 -0.18
CA THR A 110 6.85 1.29 0.44
C THR A 110 7.34 1.75 1.80
N GLN A 111 7.86 2.98 1.90
CA GLN A 111 8.34 3.53 3.16
C GLN A 111 7.25 3.62 4.22
N ILE A 112 6.05 4.11 3.86
CA ILE A 112 4.96 4.21 4.83
C ILE A 112 4.46 2.84 5.27
N LEU A 113 4.33 1.88 4.34
CA LEU A 113 3.89 0.53 4.67
C LEU A 113 4.90 -0.21 5.53
N ASN A 114 6.20 -0.01 5.33
CA ASN A 114 7.24 -0.57 6.19
C ASN A 114 7.15 -0.01 7.62
N GLN A 115 6.94 1.31 7.76
CA GLN A 115 6.74 1.93 9.07
C GLN A 115 5.43 1.49 9.73
N LEU A 116 4.40 1.15 8.94
CA LEU A 116 3.11 0.64 9.39
C LEU A 116 3.03 -0.89 9.44
N SER A 117 4.16 -1.60 9.30
CA SER A 117 4.20 -3.07 9.19
C SER A 117 3.43 -3.84 10.26
N PRO A 118 3.35 -3.42 11.56
CA PRO A 118 2.53 -4.13 12.54
C PRO A 118 1.04 -4.21 12.16
N LEU A 119 0.53 -3.19 11.46
CA LEU A 119 -0.86 -3.11 11.01
C LEU A 119 -1.12 -3.98 9.78
N LEU A 120 -0.08 -4.27 9.00
CA LEU A 120 -0.18 -5.06 7.76
C LEU A 120 -0.32 -6.55 8.03
N SER A 121 -0.09 -6.99 9.27
CA SER A 121 -0.15 -8.40 9.67
C SER A 121 -1.51 -9.06 9.37
N SER A 122 -2.61 -8.32 9.35
CA SER A 122 -3.94 -8.84 9.03
C SER A 122 -4.34 -8.70 7.55
N VAL A 123 -3.53 -8.01 6.75
CA VAL A 123 -3.89 -7.69 5.36
C VAL A 123 -3.84 -8.97 4.53
N ARG A 124 -4.97 -9.30 3.90
CA ARG A 124 -5.12 -10.50 3.05
C ARG A 124 -5.19 -10.16 1.57
N SER A 125 -5.56 -8.93 1.25
CA SER A 125 -5.77 -8.47 -0.13
C SER A 125 -5.07 -7.13 -0.37
N LEU A 126 -4.23 -7.08 -1.40
CA LEU A 126 -3.61 -5.87 -1.91
C LEU A 126 -4.19 -5.56 -3.31
N SER A 127 -4.57 -4.32 -3.55
CA SER A 127 -5.06 -3.89 -4.85
C SER A 127 -4.39 -2.61 -5.32
N ILE A 128 -3.80 -2.66 -6.52
CA ILE A 128 -3.16 -1.52 -7.18
C ILE A 128 -4.11 -1.01 -8.26
N LYS A 129 -4.55 0.24 -8.12
CA LYS A 129 -5.56 0.90 -8.94
C LYS A 129 -5.00 2.16 -9.58
N LYS A 130 -5.65 2.60 -10.65
CA LYS A 130 -5.43 3.93 -11.23
C LYS A 130 -6.44 4.92 -10.65
N GLY A 131 -5.98 6.12 -10.39
CA GLY A 131 -6.81 7.31 -10.18
C GLY A 131 -7.50 7.73 -11.47
N TYR A 132 -8.40 8.72 -11.35
CA TYR A 132 -9.18 9.25 -12.47
C TYR A 132 -8.33 9.98 -13.51
N ASP A 133 -7.23 10.56 -13.07
CA ASP A 133 -6.33 11.44 -13.80
C ASP A 133 -5.06 10.75 -14.28
N PHE A 134 -4.86 9.46 -14.00
CA PHE A 134 -3.60 8.74 -14.27
C PHE A 134 -3.22 8.78 -15.76
N LEU A 135 -2.32 9.69 -16.10
CA LEU A 135 -1.76 9.89 -17.43
C LEU A 135 -0.64 8.89 -17.60
N THR A 136 -0.71 8.20 -18.72
CA THR A 136 0.13 7.05 -18.95
C THR A 136 1.42 7.48 -19.65
N GLY A 137 2.36 8.03 -18.90
CA GLY A 137 3.76 8.03 -19.31
C GLY A 137 4.31 6.60 -19.29
N GLU A 138 5.26 6.30 -20.18
CA GLU A 138 6.09 5.09 -20.09
C GLU A 138 7.17 5.34 -19.03
N GLU A 139 6.77 5.46 -17.77
CA GLU A 139 7.73 5.49 -16.68
C GLU A 139 8.11 4.05 -16.34
N ASP A 140 9.31 3.66 -16.76
CA ASP A 140 9.91 2.39 -16.38
C ASP A 140 10.28 2.47 -14.90
N VAL A 141 9.60 1.66 -14.09
CA VAL A 141 9.88 1.51 -12.66
C VAL A 141 10.83 0.36 -12.51
N ASP A 142 11.93 0.57 -11.79
CA ASP A 142 12.85 -0.48 -11.42
C ASP A 142 12.07 -1.66 -10.78
N PRO A 143 12.18 -2.89 -11.31
CA PRO A 143 11.56 -4.08 -10.74
C PRO A 143 11.81 -4.25 -9.24
N ILE A 144 12.96 -3.78 -8.73
CA ILE A 144 13.29 -3.85 -7.30
C ILE A 144 12.27 -3.08 -6.44
N GLN A 145 11.78 -1.92 -6.89
CA GLN A 145 10.82 -1.12 -6.11
C GLN A 145 9.47 -1.82 -5.94
N TRP A 146 9.04 -2.60 -6.95
CA TRP A 146 7.85 -3.44 -6.82
C TRP A 146 8.05 -4.56 -5.81
N LEU A 147 9.25 -5.18 -5.78
CA LEU A 147 9.58 -6.20 -4.79
C LEU A 147 9.59 -5.63 -3.37
N GLU A 148 10.20 -4.46 -3.15
CA GLU A 148 10.23 -3.80 -1.86
C GLU A 148 8.81 -3.49 -1.36
N LEU A 149 7.91 -3.02 -2.23
CA LEU A 149 6.50 -2.84 -1.90
C LEU A 149 5.84 -4.15 -1.44
N PHE A 150 6.10 -5.25 -2.14
CA PHE A 150 5.51 -6.55 -1.83
C PHE A 150 6.08 -7.19 -0.57
N GLN A 151 7.31 -6.87 -0.19
CA GLN A 151 7.93 -7.35 1.05
C GLN A 151 7.19 -6.88 2.31
N SER A 152 6.51 -5.72 2.27
CA SER A 152 5.69 -5.23 3.39
C SER A 152 4.46 -6.11 3.69
N PHE A 153 4.15 -7.09 2.82
CA PHE A 153 2.89 -7.85 2.82
C PHE A 153 3.08 -9.36 2.98
N ALA A 154 3.69 -9.80 4.08
CA ALA A 154 3.94 -11.22 4.34
C ALA A 154 2.67 -12.11 4.28
N ASN A 155 1.52 -11.57 4.72
CA ASN A 155 0.27 -12.34 4.89
C ASN A 155 -0.75 -12.18 3.75
N VAL A 156 -0.37 -11.48 2.68
CA VAL A 156 -1.27 -11.23 1.54
C VAL A 156 -1.47 -12.51 0.73
N THR A 157 -2.74 -12.87 0.58
CA THR A 157 -3.18 -14.04 -0.17
C THR A 157 -3.67 -13.69 -1.57
N GLN A 158 -4.02 -12.42 -1.81
CA GLN A 158 -4.61 -11.96 -3.06
C GLN A 158 -4.01 -10.62 -3.49
N ILE A 159 -3.54 -10.55 -4.74
CA ILE A 159 -3.06 -9.31 -5.35
C ILE A 159 -3.87 -9.00 -6.60
N HIS A 160 -4.43 -7.79 -6.68
CA HIS A 160 -5.18 -7.31 -7.83
C HIS A 160 -4.53 -6.07 -8.46
N VAL A 161 -4.00 -6.22 -9.67
CA VAL A 161 -3.42 -5.12 -10.45
C VAL A 161 -4.42 -4.70 -11.53
N TRP A 162 -5.10 -3.58 -11.32
CA TRP A 162 -6.11 -3.05 -12.26
C TRP A 162 -5.50 -2.22 -13.39
N VAL A 163 -4.26 -1.75 -13.20
CA VAL A 163 -3.58 -0.85 -14.14
C VAL A 163 -2.78 -1.67 -15.14
N LYS A 164 -3.34 -1.89 -16.33
CA LYS A 164 -2.75 -2.74 -17.38
C LYS A 164 -1.29 -2.40 -17.70
N LYS A 165 -0.94 -1.11 -17.66
CA LYS A 165 0.41 -0.63 -17.98
C LYS A 165 1.46 -0.97 -16.92
N LEU A 166 1.06 -1.26 -15.69
CA LEU A 166 1.97 -1.64 -14.60
C LEU A 166 2.22 -3.15 -14.55
N VAL A 167 1.33 -3.93 -15.19
CA VAL A 167 1.43 -5.39 -15.21
C VAL A 167 2.79 -5.89 -15.72
N PRO A 168 3.39 -5.35 -16.80
CA PRO A 168 4.70 -5.81 -17.25
C PRO A 168 5.79 -5.67 -16.18
N GLY A 169 5.95 -4.48 -15.57
CA GLY A 169 6.95 -4.23 -14.54
C GLY A 169 6.72 -5.05 -13.27
N ILE A 170 5.46 -5.18 -12.83
CA ILE A 170 5.10 -6.02 -11.68
C ILE A 170 5.41 -7.49 -11.97
N VAL A 171 5.02 -8.02 -13.13
CA VAL A 171 5.29 -9.43 -13.47
C VAL A 171 6.79 -9.67 -13.59
N GLN A 172 7.53 -8.76 -14.21
CA GLN A 172 8.98 -8.86 -14.30
C GLN A 172 9.63 -8.89 -12.91
N SER A 173 9.17 -8.05 -11.98
CA SER A 173 9.64 -8.06 -10.59
C SER A 173 9.41 -9.41 -9.90
N LEU A 174 8.25 -10.03 -10.12
CA LEU A 174 7.90 -11.32 -9.52
C LEU A 174 8.67 -12.51 -10.10
N VAL A 175 9.30 -12.35 -11.27
CA VAL A 175 10.14 -13.38 -11.90
C VAL A 175 11.63 -13.14 -11.62
N ALA A 176 11.99 -11.93 -11.18
CA ALA A 176 13.38 -11.56 -10.96
C ALA A 176 13.94 -12.19 -9.68
N ASP A 177 14.89 -13.10 -9.86
CA ASP A 177 15.78 -13.66 -8.82
C ASP A 177 15.17 -14.74 -7.90
N ASP A 178 16.05 -15.47 -7.20
CA ASP A 178 15.70 -16.54 -6.23
C ASP A 178 14.91 -16.01 -5.01
N MET A 179 14.97 -14.69 -4.77
CA MET A 179 14.27 -13.97 -3.70
C MET A 179 12.73 -13.99 -3.87
N THR A 180 12.23 -14.32 -5.06
CA THR A 180 10.78 -14.31 -5.39
C THR A 180 9.96 -15.33 -4.60
N ILE A 181 10.61 -16.37 -4.06
CA ILE A 181 9.98 -17.34 -3.18
C ILE A 181 9.74 -16.72 -1.80
N GLU A 182 10.60 -15.83 -1.33
CA GLU A 182 10.44 -15.19 -0.02
C GLU A 182 9.42 -14.06 -0.05
N VAL A 183 9.30 -13.37 -1.19
CA VAL A 183 8.35 -12.28 -1.38
C VAL A 183 6.92 -12.84 -1.56
N LEU A 184 5.99 -12.42 -0.70
CA LEU A 184 4.56 -12.83 -0.71
C LEU A 184 4.35 -14.35 -0.51
N PRO A 185 4.75 -14.91 0.64
CA PRO A 185 4.73 -16.35 0.88
C PRO A 185 3.31 -16.94 0.81
N GLU A 186 2.31 -16.19 1.28
CA GLU A 186 0.91 -16.62 1.37
C GLU A 186 0.08 -16.38 0.10
N LEU A 187 0.69 -15.86 -0.98
CA LEU A 187 -0.04 -15.53 -2.20
C LEU A 187 -0.68 -16.78 -2.82
N THR A 188 -1.98 -16.74 -3.05
CA THR A 188 -2.76 -17.80 -3.71
C THR A 188 -3.54 -17.32 -4.93
N LYS A 189 -3.84 -16.02 -5.03
CA LYS A 189 -4.55 -15.43 -6.17
C LYS A 189 -3.81 -14.21 -6.70
N LEU A 190 -3.51 -14.22 -7.99
CA LEU A 190 -2.92 -13.08 -8.69
C LEU A 190 -3.86 -12.67 -9.82
N ARG A 191 -4.41 -11.46 -9.75
CA ARG A 191 -5.28 -10.91 -10.78
C ARG A 191 -4.57 -9.78 -11.51
N LEU A 192 -4.34 -9.95 -12.81
CA LEU A 192 -3.60 -9.00 -13.63
C LEU A 192 -4.49 -8.49 -14.76
N SER A 193 -4.82 -7.21 -14.76
CA SER A 193 -5.68 -6.67 -15.82
C SER A 193 -4.97 -6.65 -17.18
N GLY A 194 -5.53 -7.37 -18.16
CA GLY A 194 -5.08 -7.30 -19.55
C GLY A 194 -3.74 -7.95 -19.85
N TYR A 195 -3.20 -8.79 -18.95
CA TYR A 195 -1.92 -9.48 -19.15
C TYR A 195 -1.89 -10.33 -20.44
N HIS A 196 -3.02 -10.94 -20.79
CA HIS A 196 -3.20 -11.76 -22.01
C HIS A 196 -2.98 -10.99 -23.32
N LYS A 197 -3.00 -9.65 -23.27
CA LYS A 197 -2.75 -8.81 -24.46
C LYS A 197 -1.26 -8.73 -24.82
N SER A 198 -0.36 -9.15 -23.94
CA SER A 198 1.08 -9.18 -24.19
C SER A 198 1.62 -10.59 -23.97
N PRO A 199 2.02 -11.29 -25.05
CA PRO A 199 2.53 -12.66 -24.94
C PRO A 199 3.75 -12.80 -24.02
N SER A 200 4.63 -11.80 -23.98
CA SER A 200 5.81 -11.79 -23.09
C SER A 200 5.39 -11.71 -21.62
N VAL A 201 4.41 -10.88 -21.29
CA VAL A 201 3.87 -10.72 -19.93
C VAL A 201 3.14 -11.99 -19.50
N ALA A 202 2.35 -12.60 -20.39
CA ALA A 202 1.68 -13.87 -20.11
C ALA A 202 2.68 -14.98 -19.80
N LYS A 203 3.71 -15.14 -20.64
CA LYS A 203 4.79 -16.12 -20.43
C LYS A 203 5.50 -15.90 -19.09
N ALA A 204 5.81 -14.65 -18.74
CA ALA A 204 6.47 -14.34 -17.47
C ALA A 204 5.57 -14.63 -16.26
N ALA A 205 4.27 -14.31 -16.34
CA ALA A 205 3.31 -14.65 -15.29
C ALA A 205 3.15 -16.17 -15.11
N GLU A 206 3.13 -16.93 -16.21
CA GLU A 206 3.12 -18.40 -16.17
C GLU A 206 4.40 -18.97 -15.57
N GLN A 207 5.56 -18.40 -15.88
CA GLN A 207 6.83 -18.77 -15.28
C GLN A 207 6.81 -18.56 -13.75
N PHE A 208 6.35 -17.40 -13.28
CA PHE A 208 6.20 -17.14 -11.84
C PHE A 208 5.33 -18.22 -11.15
N ILE A 209 4.20 -18.57 -11.76
CA ILE A 209 3.28 -19.59 -11.21
C ILE A 209 3.92 -20.98 -11.21
N ALA A 210 4.65 -21.33 -12.27
CA ALA A 210 5.37 -22.60 -12.34
C ALA A 210 6.44 -22.68 -11.24
N THR A 211 7.24 -21.65 -11.03
CA THR A 211 8.25 -21.56 -9.96
C THR A 211 7.62 -21.72 -8.58
N ARG A 212 6.51 -21.01 -8.32
CA ARG A 212 5.76 -21.15 -7.06
C ARG A 212 5.25 -22.57 -6.85
N ARG A 213 4.70 -23.20 -7.89
CA ARG A 213 4.20 -24.59 -7.84
C ARG A 213 5.31 -25.58 -7.51
N LEU A 214 6.48 -25.42 -8.13
CA LEU A 214 7.67 -26.25 -7.83
C LEU A 214 8.12 -26.13 -6.37
N SER A 215 7.86 -24.97 -5.75
CA SER A 215 8.10 -24.71 -4.33
C SER A 215 6.95 -25.13 -3.40
N GLY A 216 5.95 -25.88 -3.91
CA GLY A 216 4.80 -26.34 -3.14
C GLY A 216 3.73 -25.27 -2.89
N ARG A 217 3.79 -24.12 -3.56
CA ARG A 217 2.87 -22.98 -3.36
C ARG A 217 2.02 -22.76 -4.60
N THR A 218 0.70 -22.96 -4.48
CA THR A 218 -0.19 -22.82 -5.63
C THR A 218 -0.72 -21.40 -5.77
N VAL A 219 -0.48 -20.77 -6.92
CA VAL A 219 -1.05 -19.46 -7.29
C VAL A 219 -1.98 -19.62 -8.48
N SER A 220 -3.19 -19.10 -8.36
CA SER A 220 -4.16 -19.01 -9.46
C SER A 220 -4.04 -17.66 -10.16
N LEU A 221 -3.85 -17.68 -11.48
CA LEU A 221 -3.89 -16.48 -12.32
C LEU A 221 -5.32 -16.17 -12.72
N LEU A 222 -5.75 -14.94 -12.46
CA LEU A 222 -7.08 -14.44 -12.77
C LEU A 222 -6.98 -13.21 -13.71
N ASN A 223 -8.04 -13.01 -14.49
CA ASN A 223 -8.21 -11.84 -15.36
C ASN A 223 -9.00 -10.75 -14.66
#